data_AF-A0A961QME9-F1
#
_entry.id   AF-A0A961QME9-F1
#
_cell.length_a   1.000
_cell.length_b   1.000
_cell.length_c   1.000
_cell.angle_alpha   90.00
_cell.angle_beta   90.00
_cell.angle_gamma   90.00
#
_symmetry.space_group_name_H-M   'P 1'
#
loop_
_entity.id
_entity.type
_entity.pdbx_description
1 polymer ?
#
loop_
_entity_poly.entity_id
_entity_poly.type
_entity_poly.pdbx_seq_one_letter_code
_entity_poly.pdbx_strand_id
1 'polypeptide(L)' 'MKPAILIAALLLPLGPGLALAQHACERGPVTITCPDGQVWDATAQICTIPLSS' A
#
# COMPACT_ATOMS: atom_id res chain seq x y z
N MET A 1 -41.37 -19.08 25.91
CA MET A 1 -40.64 -17.82 25.62
C MET A 1 -39.16 -18.12 25.84
N LYS A 2 -38.35 -18.24 24.77
CA LYS A 2 -36.98 -18.80 24.85
C LYS A 2 -35.96 -17.68 24.52
N PRO A 3 -35.24 -17.12 25.52
CA PRO A 3 -34.47 -15.88 25.38
C PRO A 3 -33.15 -16.03 24.60
N ALA A 4 -32.79 -17.25 24.20
CA ALA A 4 -31.52 -17.55 23.52
C ALA A 4 -31.39 -16.93 22.12
N ILE A 5 -32.50 -16.54 21.49
CA ILE A 5 -32.51 -16.02 20.12
C ILE A 5 -31.99 -14.56 20.05
N LEU A 6 -32.09 -13.80 21.15
CA LEU A 6 -31.72 -12.38 21.17
C LEU A 6 -30.20 -12.14 21.18
N ILE A 7 -29.41 -13.08 21.69
CA ILE A 7 -27.94 -12.89 21.81
C ILE A 7 -27.25 -13.11 20.45
N ALA A 8 -27.77 -14.02 19.62
CA ALA A 8 -27.20 -14.29 18.29
C ALA A 8 -27.37 -13.10 17.34
N ALA A 9 -28.41 -12.26 17.52
CA ALA A 9 -28.68 -11.13 16.63
C ALA A 9 -27.75 -9.93 16.84
N LEU A 10 -27.11 -9.78 18.02
CA LEU A 10 -26.27 -8.61 18.31
C LEU A 10 -24.83 -8.71 17.79
N LEU A 11 -24.38 -9.89 17.35
CA LEU A 11 -23.00 -10.09 16.89
C LEU A 11 -22.83 -10.02 15.38
N LEU A 12 -23.91 -9.98 14.60
CA LEU A 12 -23.84 -9.95 13.13
C LEU A 12 -23.54 -8.60 12.45
N PRO A 13 -23.80 -7.40 13.02
CA PRO A 13 -23.58 -6.16 12.27
C PRO A 13 -22.11 -5.69 12.29
N LEU A 14 -21.24 -6.32 13.07
CA LEU A 14 -19.83 -5.94 13.19
C LEU A 14 -18.93 -6.53 12.09
N GLY A 15 -19.49 -7.32 11.17
CA GLY A 15 -18.74 -8.13 10.21
C GLY A 15 -18.13 -7.40 9.00
N PRO A 16 -18.84 -6.53 8.26
CA PRO A 16 -18.32 -6.10 6.96
C PRO A 16 -17.43 -4.84 7.03
N GLY A 17 -17.28 -4.20 8.19
CA GLY A 17 -16.49 -2.97 8.34
C GLY A 17 -14.98 -3.20 8.42
N LEU A 18 -14.53 -4.41 8.77
CA LEU A 18 -13.12 -4.73 8.95
C LEU A 18 -12.44 -5.30 7.69
N ALA A 19 -13.18 -5.45 6.58
CA ALA A 19 -12.68 -6.07 5.35
C ALA A 19 -11.85 -5.12 4.45
N LEU A 20 -11.69 -3.84 4.82
CA LEU A 20 -11.06 -2.82 3.97
C LEU A 20 -9.61 -2.45 4.34
N ALA A 21 -8.91 -3.24 5.16
CA ALA A 21 -7.55 -2.88 5.61
C ALA A 21 -6.48 -3.94 5.32
N GLN A 22 -6.68 -4.83 4.34
CA GLN A 22 -5.69 -5.85 3.97
C GLN A 22 -4.84 -5.52 2.74
N HIS A 23 -5.02 -4.34 2.15
CA HIS A 23 -4.07 -3.80 1.20
C HIS A 23 -2.97 -3.09 1.99
N ALA A 24 -2.07 -3.87 2.60
CA ALA A 24 -0.75 -3.34 2.91
C ALA A 24 -0.21 -2.81 1.57
N CYS A 25 0.15 -1.52 1.53
CA CYS A 25 0.84 -0.96 0.37
C CYS A 25 2.11 -1.80 0.19
N GLU A 26 2.07 -2.75 -0.74
CA GLU A 26 3.22 -3.58 -1.04
C GLU A 26 4.28 -2.60 -1.54
N ARG A 27 5.33 -2.40 -0.72
CA ARG A 27 6.57 -1.78 -1.19
C ARG A 27 7.22 -2.79 -2.13
N GLY A 28 6.63 -2.90 -3.32
CA GLY A 28 7.24 -3.53 -4.46
C GLY A 28 8.54 -2.80 -4.80
N PRO A 29 9.40 -3.40 -5.62
CA PRO A 29 10.62 -2.76 -6.07
C PRO A 29 10.29 -1.38 -6.66
N VAL A 30 10.80 -0.32 -6.02
CA VAL A 30 10.64 1.05 -6.52
C VAL A 30 11.51 1.16 -7.76
N THR A 31 10.87 1.21 -8.93
CA THR A 31 11.57 1.50 -10.18
C THR A 31 11.78 3.00 -10.26
N ILE A 32 13.04 3.43 -10.27
CA ILE A 32 13.38 4.85 -10.41
C ILE A 32 13.52 5.15 -11.90
N THR A 33 12.64 6.01 -12.41
CA THR A 33 12.69 6.48 -13.79
C THR A 33 13.18 7.91 -13.80
N CYS A 34 14.28 8.16 -14.51
CA CYS A 34 14.79 9.50 -14.74
C CYS A 34 14.23 10.09 -16.05
N PRO A 35 14.12 11.43 -16.15
CA PRO A 35 13.82 12.09 -17.42
C PRO A 35 14.83 11.74 -18.51
N ASP A 36 14.44 11.93 -19.77
CA ASP A 36 15.30 11.62 -20.92
C ASP A 36 16.69 12.28 -20.82
N GLY A 37 17.73 11.48 -21.10
CA GLY A 37 19.12 11.91 -21.06
C GLY A 37 19.73 11.99 -19.65
N GLN A 38 18.98 11.65 -18.59
CA GLN A 38 19.49 11.57 -17.23
C GLN A 38 19.69 10.12 -16.76
N VAL A 39 20.61 9.93 -15.83
CA VAL A 39 20.91 8.66 -15.18
C VAL A 39 20.74 8.79 -13.67
N TRP A 40 20.28 7.71 -13.02
CA TRP A 40 20.12 7.70 -11.56
C TRP A 40 21.49 7.64 -10.87
N ASP A 41 21.79 8.63 -10.04
CA ASP A 41 22.91 8.63 -9.11
C ASP A 41 22.45 8.14 -7.75
N ALA A 42 22.83 6.91 -7.41
CA ALA A 42 22.48 6.29 -6.13
C ALA A 42 23.21 6.91 -4.92
N THR A 43 24.34 7.59 -5.13
CA THR A 43 25.08 8.27 -4.07
C THR A 43 24.39 9.57 -3.68
N ALA A 44 24.03 10.38 -4.68
CA ALA A 44 23.35 11.66 -4.45
C ALA A 44 21.82 11.52 -4.33
N GLN A 45 21.25 10.36 -4.66
CA GLN A 45 19.80 10.13 -4.71
C GLN A 45 19.08 11.12 -5.64
N ILE A 46 19.69 11.42 -6.80
CA ILE A 46 19.15 12.33 -7.82
C ILE A 46 19.34 11.74 -9.22
N CYS A 47 18.54 12.20 -10.18
CA CYS A 47 18.83 12.01 -11.59
C CYS A 47 19.82 13.09 -12.04
N THR A 48 20.90 12.68 -12.71
CA THR A 48 21.98 13.56 -13.17
C THR A 48 22.23 13.41 -14.66
N ILE A 49 22.73 14.46 -15.31
CA ILE A 49 23.17 14.41 -16.71
C ILE A 49 24.57 13.78 -16.72
N PRO A 50 24.81 12.68 -17.47
CA PRO A 50 26.14 12.12 -17.59
C PRO A 50 27.05 13.13 -18.32
N LEU A 51 28.17 13.49 -17.69
CA LEU A 51 29.19 14.31 -18.32
C LEU A 51 29.87 13.45 -19.39
N SER A 52 29.49 13.62 -20.66
CA SER A 52 30.21 13.04 -21.80
C SER A 52 31.61 13.63 -21.84
N SER A 53 32.63 12.81 -21.56
CA SER A 53 34.03 13.14 -21.81
C SER A 53 34.45 12.86 -23.24
#